data_AF-A0AA38UDM2-F1
#
_entry.id   AF-A0AA38UDM2-F1
#
_cell.length_a   1.000
_cell.length_b   1.000
_cell.length_c   1.000
_cell.angle_alpha   90.00
_cell.angle_beta   90.00
_cell.angle_gamma   90.00
#
_symmetry.space_group_name_H-M   'P 1'
#
loop_
_entity.id
_entity.type
_entity.pdbx_description
1 polymer ?
#
loop_
_entity_poly.entity_id
_entity_poly.type
_entity_poly.pdbx_seq_one_letter_code
_entity_poly.pdbx_strand_id
1 'polypeptide(L)'
;DEDAIPERGYKYIWTPASDISLDDFLSKYKPSMVENDGSKPWIWVRKGKELKAEVNELAALEESSGILKDITDQIENIKNDSSIPTRSNKKTGAKSKKELREQLQHDVRAKFEEIARKHNYLSGKWLMFASGEKIDRIWSSLATSLINGPLADTDAFCAKVATTPQEANPNYQHVVCLYLPNVYDKDTVLKVMHILLRNHGFNLSGVKSNMYTLLGIDSKHPSGIPSTIWKNKDFMNEKEMQALKDAFYAELENNATATTQSSSQVDTTNKKPSNSANQSSMSKKKKKDIFASDDEEDDEEQRRRADLAHRKKAIATSTKRTIAKDESEDSDHEQEKPKRKAAKRS
;
A
#
# COMPACT_ATOMS: atom_id res chain seq x y z
N ASP A 1 -2.47 -9.54 22.84
CA ASP A 1 -3.23 -9.05 21.68
C ASP A 1 -2.81 -7.60 21.42
N GLU A 2 -2.27 -7.31 20.23
CA GLU A 2 -1.77 -5.98 19.85
C GLU A 2 -2.89 -4.96 19.57
N ASP A 3 -4.12 -5.45 19.41
CA ASP A 3 -5.31 -4.64 19.14
C ASP A 3 -6.21 -4.51 20.36
N ALA A 4 -5.92 -5.23 21.44
CA ALA A 4 -6.61 -5.08 22.71
C ALA A 4 -6.38 -3.68 23.28
N ILE A 5 -7.47 -2.98 23.52
CA ILE A 5 -7.44 -1.67 24.16
C ILE A 5 -6.88 -1.86 25.58
N PRO A 6 -5.81 -1.14 25.95
CA PRO A 6 -5.20 -1.27 27.27
C PRO A 6 -6.18 -1.00 28.42
N GLU A 7 -5.97 -1.67 29.56
CA GLU A 7 -6.81 -1.58 30.76
C GLU A 7 -6.81 -0.17 31.42
N ARG A 8 -7.68 0.00 32.43
CA ARG A 8 -7.77 1.24 33.21
C ARG A 8 -6.40 1.62 33.76
N GLY A 9 -5.94 2.84 33.47
CA GLY A 9 -4.65 3.37 33.92
C GLY A 9 -3.59 3.48 32.81
N TYR A 10 -3.89 3.05 31.58
CA TYR A 10 -2.97 3.29 30.46
C TYR A 10 -2.90 4.77 30.10
N LYS A 11 -1.77 5.42 30.38
CA LYS A 11 -1.62 6.88 30.25
C LYS A 11 -1.66 7.43 28.81
N TYR A 12 -1.47 6.58 27.80
CA TYR A 12 -1.43 6.97 26.38
C TYR A 12 -2.76 6.68 25.66
N ILE A 13 -3.88 6.68 26.39
CA ILE A 13 -5.21 6.63 25.80
C ILE A 13 -5.95 7.93 26.09
N TRP A 14 -6.53 8.49 25.04
CA TRP A 14 -7.47 9.59 25.16
C TRP A 14 -8.87 9.16 24.75
N THR A 15 -9.84 9.60 25.53
CA THR A 15 -11.28 9.44 25.26
C THR A 15 -11.98 10.75 25.63
N PRO A 16 -13.23 11.00 25.19
CA PRO A 16 -13.96 12.19 25.61
C PRO A 16 -14.26 12.24 27.12
N ALA A 17 -14.08 11.12 27.82
CA ALA A 17 -14.21 11.02 29.28
C ALA A 17 -12.87 11.23 30.02
N SER A 18 -11.78 11.52 29.31
CA SER A 18 -10.47 11.81 29.90
C SER A 18 -10.47 13.21 30.54
N ASP A 19 -9.69 13.38 31.60
CA ASP A 19 -9.63 14.64 32.37
C ASP A 19 -8.92 15.81 31.65
N ILE A 20 -8.22 15.50 30.55
CA ILE A 20 -7.46 16.48 29.77
C ILE A 20 -8.05 16.66 28.37
N SER A 21 -7.90 17.85 27.81
CA SER A 21 -8.32 18.14 26.45
C SER A 21 -7.55 17.30 25.43
N LEU A 22 -8.12 17.13 24.23
CA LEU A 22 -7.43 16.42 23.15
C LEU A 22 -6.12 17.11 22.76
N ASP A 23 -6.13 18.44 22.70
CA ASP A 23 -4.95 19.23 22.29
C ASP A 23 -3.81 19.13 23.31
N ASP A 24 -4.14 19.14 24.61
CA ASP A 24 -3.15 18.92 25.68
C ASP A 24 -2.58 17.50 25.63
N PHE A 25 -3.44 16.51 25.37
CA PHE A 25 -3.01 15.12 25.21
C PHE A 25 -2.04 14.95 24.03
N LEU A 26 -2.37 15.50 22.87
CA LEU A 26 -1.53 15.44 21.66
C LEU A 26 -0.22 16.21 21.83
N SER A 27 -0.25 17.33 22.54
CA SER A 27 0.95 18.12 22.86
C SER A 27 1.89 17.39 23.82
N LYS A 28 1.32 16.66 24.79
CA LYS A 28 2.06 15.91 25.80
C LYS A 28 2.60 14.57 25.30
N TYR A 29 1.86 13.87 24.44
CA TYR A 29 2.19 12.53 23.97
C TYR A 29 2.40 12.49 22.47
N LYS A 30 3.58 12.94 22.04
CA LYS A 30 4.00 12.92 20.64
C LYS A 30 4.57 11.55 20.26
N PRO A 31 4.07 10.90 19.20
CA PRO A 31 4.57 9.60 18.78
C PRO A 31 6.09 9.57 18.56
N SER A 32 6.67 10.65 18.06
CA SER A 32 8.11 10.77 17.84
C SER A 32 8.94 10.76 19.14
N MET A 33 8.37 11.25 20.25
CA MET A 33 9.06 11.44 21.53
C MET A 33 8.76 10.35 22.55
N VAL A 34 7.65 9.63 22.39
CA VAL A 34 7.33 8.51 23.26
C VAL A 34 8.14 7.29 22.81
N GLU A 35 9.07 6.86 23.65
CA GLU A 35 9.86 5.65 23.42
C GLU A 35 9.07 4.40 23.81
N ASN A 36 9.19 3.36 22.98
CA ASN A 36 8.62 2.05 23.23
C ASN A 36 9.47 1.28 24.24
N ASP A 37 9.01 1.23 25.49
CA ASP A 37 9.63 0.48 26.58
C ASP A 37 9.25 -1.01 26.60
N GLY A 38 8.63 -1.52 25.53
CA GLY A 38 8.09 -2.88 25.44
C GLY A 38 6.76 -3.08 26.18
N SER A 39 6.40 -2.15 27.09
CA SER A 39 5.13 -2.19 27.83
C SER A 39 4.07 -1.26 27.23
N LYS A 40 4.48 -0.26 26.43
CA LYS A 40 3.59 0.81 25.93
C LYS A 40 3.83 1.13 24.45
N PRO A 41 3.61 0.18 23.52
CA PRO A 41 3.94 0.39 22.11
C PRO A 41 3.00 1.33 21.34
N TRP A 42 1.90 1.80 21.95
CA TRP A 42 0.83 2.48 21.23
C TRP A 42 0.27 3.71 21.95
N ILE A 43 -0.03 4.77 21.20
CA ILE A 43 -0.86 5.90 21.65
C ILE A 43 -2.23 5.77 20.97
N TRP A 44 -3.30 6.03 21.72
CA TRP A 44 -4.68 5.77 21.31
C TRP A 44 -5.57 7.01 21.48
N VAL A 45 -6.47 7.22 20.51
CA VAL A 45 -7.54 8.23 20.57
C VAL A 45 -8.85 7.56 20.18
N ARG A 46 -9.89 7.72 21.00
CA ARG A 46 -11.22 7.10 20.78
C ARG A 46 -12.32 8.14 20.80
N LYS A 47 -13.34 7.95 19.97
CA LYS A 47 -14.50 8.83 19.86
C LYS A 47 -15.55 8.60 20.95
N GLY A 48 -15.58 7.45 21.60
CA GLY A 48 -16.56 7.14 22.66
C GLY A 48 -16.62 5.67 23.05
N LYS A 49 -17.60 5.30 23.88
CA LYS A 49 -17.88 3.90 24.22
C LYS A 49 -18.50 3.21 23.00
N GLU A 50 -17.73 2.26 22.47
CA GLU A 50 -18.17 1.33 21.44
C GLU A 50 -19.37 0.54 21.94
N LEU A 51 -20.46 0.54 21.16
CA LEU A 51 -21.54 -0.42 21.36
C LEU A 51 -20.98 -1.77 20.94
N LYS A 52 -20.53 -2.57 21.92
CA LYS A 52 -20.11 -3.94 21.67
C LYS A 52 -21.34 -4.71 21.21
N ALA A 53 -21.45 -4.93 19.89
CA ALA A 53 -22.25 -6.03 19.40
C ALA A 53 -21.70 -7.32 20.00
N GLU A 54 -22.55 -8.32 20.19
CA GLU A 54 -22.09 -9.67 20.53
C GLU A 54 -21.27 -10.19 19.33
N VAL A 55 -19.94 -10.09 19.46
CA VAL A 55 -18.98 -10.61 18.48
C VAL A 55 -18.53 -11.96 18.98
N ASN A 56 -18.74 -13.02 18.19
CA ASN A 56 -18.25 -14.35 18.53
C ASN A 56 -16.82 -14.55 17.99
N GLU A 57 -15.89 -13.78 18.55
CA GLU A 57 -14.49 -13.74 18.12
C GLU A 57 -13.83 -15.12 18.18
N LEU A 58 -14.01 -15.84 19.30
CA LEU A 58 -13.38 -17.15 19.50
C LEU A 58 -13.81 -18.17 18.46
N ALA A 59 -15.11 -18.26 18.16
CA ALA A 59 -15.61 -19.19 17.15
C ALA A 59 -15.14 -18.83 15.74
N ALA A 60 -15.07 -17.53 15.41
CA ALA A 60 -14.53 -17.07 14.13
C ALA A 60 -13.06 -17.45 13.95
N LEU A 61 -12.25 -17.31 15.01
CA LEU A 61 -10.84 -17.64 15.01
C LEU A 61 -10.61 -19.15 14.92
N GLU A 62 -11.36 -19.96 15.66
CA GLU A 62 -11.25 -21.41 15.61
C GLU A 62 -11.51 -21.94 14.18
N GLU A 63 -12.63 -21.53 13.58
CA GLU A 63 -13.00 -21.92 12.20
C GLU A 63 -11.97 -21.44 11.18
N SER A 64 -11.52 -20.19 11.29
CA SER A 64 -10.55 -19.62 10.35
C SER A 64 -9.15 -20.20 10.52
N SER A 65 -8.74 -20.56 11.74
CA SER A 65 -7.42 -21.14 12.03
C SER A 65 -7.27 -22.53 11.41
N GLY A 66 -8.32 -23.34 11.42
CA GLY A 66 -8.34 -24.64 10.73
C GLY A 66 -8.13 -24.48 9.23
N ILE A 67 -8.89 -23.58 8.60
CA ILE A 67 -8.75 -23.28 7.17
C ILE A 67 -7.36 -22.71 6.84
N LEU A 68 -6.80 -21.85 7.71
CA LEU A 68 -5.48 -21.26 7.53
C LEU A 68 -4.36 -22.32 7.58
N LYS A 69 -4.52 -23.35 8.42
CA LYS A 69 -3.59 -24.47 8.47
C LYS A 69 -3.69 -25.29 7.18
N ASP A 70 -4.90 -25.69 6.80
CA ASP A 70 -5.15 -26.50 5.60
C ASP A 70 -4.60 -25.84 4.32
N ILE A 71 -4.81 -24.53 4.16
CA ILE A 71 -4.31 -23.80 2.99
C ILE A 71 -2.79 -23.69 2.98
N THR A 72 -2.17 -23.58 4.15
CA THR A 72 -0.71 -23.51 4.28
C THR A 72 -0.10 -24.83 3.82
N ASP A 73 -0.65 -25.95 4.28
CA ASP A 73 -0.22 -27.29 3.89
C ASP A 73 -0.45 -27.54 2.37
N GLN A 74 -1.61 -27.12 1.84
CA GLN A 74 -1.89 -27.23 0.40
C GLN A 74 -0.90 -26.42 -0.45
N ILE A 75 -0.53 -25.22 -0.01
CA ILE A 75 0.43 -24.39 -0.73
C ILE A 75 1.84 -24.97 -0.67
N GLU A 76 2.22 -25.57 0.46
CA GLU A 76 3.47 -26.30 0.58
C GLU A 76 3.50 -27.52 -0.36
N ASN A 77 2.41 -28.28 -0.42
CA ASN A 77 2.27 -29.40 -1.35
C ASN A 77 2.39 -28.95 -2.82
N ILE A 78 1.74 -27.85 -3.21
CA ILE A 78 1.87 -27.29 -4.58
C ILE A 78 3.31 -26.86 -4.88
N LYS A 79 4.03 -26.32 -3.88
CA LYS A 79 5.43 -25.94 -4.05
C LYS A 79 6.30 -27.19 -4.31
N ASN A 80 6.09 -28.25 -3.54
CA ASN A 80 6.90 -29.47 -3.56
C ASN A 80 6.52 -30.46 -4.68
N ASP A 81 5.32 -30.36 -5.25
CA ASP A 81 4.87 -31.25 -6.32
C ASP A 81 5.62 -30.96 -7.63
N SER A 82 6.43 -31.91 -8.09
CA SER A 82 7.20 -31.82 -9.33
C SER A 82 6.36 -32.04 -10.59
N SER A 83 5.14 -32.57 -10.47
CA SER A 83 4.21 -32.80 -11.57
C SER A 83 3.50 -31.53 -12.05
N ILE A 84 3.37 -30.53 -11.17
CA ILE A 84 2.72 -29.25 -11.50
C ILE A 84 3.70 -28.37 -12.27
N PRO A 85 3.35 -27.93 -13.50
CA PRO A 85 4.25 -27.13 -14.31
C PRO A 85 4.46 -25.74 -13.70
N THR A 86 5.68 -25.22 -13.80
CA THR A 86 6.02 -23.86 -13.35
C THR A 86 5.32 -22.78 -14.18
N ARG A 87 5.06 -23.06 -15.47
CA ARG A 87 4.39 -22.15 -16.40
C ARG A 87 3.11 -22.78 -16.93
N SER A 88 2.07 -21.96 -17.06
CA SER A 88 0.78 -22.37 -17.61
C SER A 88 0.97 -22.88 -19.05
N ASN A 89 0.35 -23.99 -19.42
CA ASN A 89 0.36 -24.47 -20.80
C ASN A 89 -1.06 -24.41 -21.39
N LYS A 90 -1.30 -23.39 -22.22
CA LYS A 90 -2.60 -23.18 -22.88
C LYS A 90 -3.01 -24.31 -23.83
N LYS A 91 -2.07 -25.14 -24.32
CA LYS A 91 -2.37 -26.27 -25.21
C LYS A 91 -2.86 -27.51 -24.45
N THR A 92 -2.41 -27.72 -23.22
CA THR A 92 -2.81 -28.88 -22.39
C THR A 92 -3.84 -28.52 -21.32
N GLY A 93 -4.13 -27.22 -21.13
CA GLY A 93 -5.03 -26.73 -20.08
C GLY A 93 -4.43 -26.80 -18.67
N ALA A 94 -3.16 -27.21 -18.53
CA ALA A 94 -2.51 -27.34 -17.24
C ALA A 94 -2.24 -25.97 -16.61
N LYS A 95 -2.81 -25.75 -15.42
CA LYS A 95 -2.57 -24.57 -14.59
C LYS A 95 -1.17 -24.61 -14.00
N SER A 96 -0.56 -23.44 -13.88
CA SER A 96 0.74 -23.28 -13.23
C SER A 96 0.65 -23.37 -11.71
N LYS A 97 1.78 -23.63 -11.05
CA LYS A 97 1.91 -23.50 -9.59
C LYS A 97 1.43 -22.12 -9.08
N LYS A 98 1.71 -21.04 -9.83
CA LYS A 98 1.30 -19.68 -9.45
C LYS A 98 -0.22 -19.54 -9.47
N GLU A 99 -0.86 -19.91 -10.58
CA GLU A 99 -2.32 -19.80 -10.75
C GLU A 99 -3.09 -20.65 -9.72
N LEU A 100 -2.59 -21.85 -9.40
CA LEU A 100 -3.21 -22.69 -8.37
C LEU A 100 -3.15 -22.04 -6.99
N ARG A 101 -2.00 -21.48 -6.61
CA ARG A 101 -1.86 -20.76 -5.33
C ARG A 101 -2.75 -19.53 -5.27
N GLU A 102 -2.78 -18.72 -6.32
CA GLU A 102 -3.60 -17.50 -6.37
C GLU A 102 -5.10 -17.83 -6.30
N GLN A 103 -5.56 -18.89 -6.98
CA GLN A 103 -6.94 -19.35 -6.88
C GLN A 103 -7.28 -19.79 -5.45
N LEU A 104 -6.42 -20.61 -4.84
CA LEU A 104 -6.61 -21.09 -3.47
C LEU A 104 -6.67 -19.93 -2.46
N GLN A 105 -5.77 -18.96 -2.59
CA GLN A 105 -5.75 -17.76 -1.75
C GLN A 105 -7.03 -16.92 -1.94
N HIS A 106 -7.52 -16.78 -3.18
CA HIS A 106 -8.77 -16.10 -3.48
C HIS A 106 -9.96 -16.79 -2.82
N ASP A 107 -10.06 -18.12 -2.94
CA ASP A 107 -11.18 -18.88 -2.41
C ASP A 107 -11.20 -18.86 -0.87
N VAL A 108 -10.03 -18.93 -0.22
CA VAL A 108 -9.94 -18.80 1.24
C VAL A 108 -10.30 -17.40 1.72
N ARG A 109 -9.95 -16.35 0.96
CA ARG A 109 -10.37 -14.98 1.30
C ARG A 109 -11.88 -14.81 1.31
N ALA A 110 -12.57 -15.39 0.32
CA ALA A 110 -14.03 -15.38 0.29
C ALA A 110 -14.62 -16.12 1.51
N LYS A 111 -14.06 -17.29 1.86
CA LYS A 111 -14.47 -18.02 3.07
C LYS A 111 -14.23 -17.23 4.36
N PHE A 112 -13.09 -16.54 4.48
CA PHE A 112 -12.81 -15.69 5.63
C PHE A 112 -13.80 -14.52 5.75
N GLU A 113 -14.22 -13.93 4.63
CA GLU A 113 -15.31 -12.95 4.64
C GLU A 113 -16.65 -13.57 5.09
N GLU A 114 -17.00 -14.76 4.61
CA GLU A 114 -18.20 -15.47 5.03
C GLU A 114 -18.20 -15.76 6.54
N ILE A 115 -17.07 -16.22 7.09
CA ILE A 115 -16.89 -16.50 8.52
C ILE A 115 -16.99 -15.20 9.34
N ALA A 116 -16.33 -14.12 8.88
CA ALA A 116 -16.41 -12.82 9.53
C ALA A 116 -17.86 -12.32 9.60
N ARG A 117 -18.65 -12.49 8.54
CA ARG A 117 -20.08 -12.13 8.51
C ARG A 117 -20.92 -13.05 9.40
N LYS A 118 -20.68 -14.36 9.36
CA LYS A 118 -21.38 -15.37 10.17
C LYS A 118 -21.25 -15.11 11.67
N HIS A 119 -20.07 -14.73 12.14
CA HIS A 119 -19.78 -14.49 13.56
C HIS A 119 -19.79 -13.01 13.97
N ASN A 120 -20.22 -12.13 13.05
CA ASN A 120 -20.22 -10.68 13.24
C ASN A 120 -18.84 -10.09 13.60
N TYR A 121 -17.75 -10.74 13.19
CA TYR A 121 -16.38 -10.27 13.41
C TYR A 121 -15.88 -9.41 12.24
N LEU A 122 -16.58 -8.29 12.03
CA LEU A 122 -16.42 -7.44 10.84
C LEU A 122 -15.41 -6.32 10.99
N SER A 123 -14.93 -6.08 12.21
CA SER A 123 -14.05 -4.96 12.52
C SER A 123 -12.67 -5.08 11.89
N GLY A 124 -12.05 -3.93 11.60
CA GLY A 124 -10.72 -3.88 11.03
C GLY A 124 -10.18 -2.46 11.02
N LYS A 125 -9.10 -2.25 10.26
CA LYS A 125 -8.38 -0.98 10.26
C LYS A 125 -7.78 -0.62 8.91
N TRP A 126 -7.74 0.68 8.61
CA TRP A 126 -6.81 1.24 7.66
C TRP A 126 -5.40 1.22 8.22
N LEU A 127 -4.44 0.75 7.42
CA LEU A 127 -3.01 0.80 7.73
C LEU A 127 -2.35 1.96 6.97
N MET A 128 -1.60 2.77 7.70
CA MET A 128 -0.85 3.92 7.19
C MET A 128 0.56 3.91 7.78
N PHE A 129 1.52 4.38 7.01
CA PHE A 129 2.92 4.46 7.43
C PHE A 129 3.42 5.88 7.26
N ALA A 130 4.08 6.40 8.29
CA ALA A 130 4.55 7.77 8.32
C ALA A 130 5.96 7.87 8.88
N SER A 131 6.80 8.71 8.28
CA SER A 131 8.16 8.95 8.76
C SER A 131 8.16 9.69 10.09
N GLY A 132 9.21 9.49 10.89
CA GLY A 132 9.37 10.16 12.19
C GLY A 132 9.35 11.69 12.12
N GLU A 133 9.76 12.29 10.99
CA GLU A 133 9.72 13.75 10.81
C GLU A 133 8.29 14.31 10.73
N LYS A 134 7.34 13.53 10.20
CA LYS A 134 5.98 13.98 9.91
C LYS A 134 4.93 13.38 10.85
N ILE A 135 5.30 12.37 11.62
CA ILE A 135 4.37 11.56 12.40
C ILE A 135 3.54 12.39 13.38
N ASP A 136 4.13 13.35 14.09
CA ASP A 136 3.42 14.13 15.10
C ASP A 136 2.30 14.98 14.48
N ARG A 137 2.59 15.58 13.32
CA ARG A 137 1.59 16.37 12.56
C ARG A 137 0.49 15.47 11.99
N ILE A 138 0.88 14.33 11.41
CA ILE A 138 -0.05 13.33 10.87
C ILE A 138 -0.98 12.81 11.96
N TRP A 139 -0.40 12.41 13.10
CA TRP A 139 -1.15 11.90 14.24
C TRP A 139 -2.09 12.93 14.82
N SER A 140 -1.61 14.17 15.05
CA SER A 140 -2.46 15.24 15.57
C SER A 140 -3.62 15.54 14.62
N SER A 141 -3.34 15.64 13.31
CA SER A 141 -4.37 15.88 12.30
C SER A 141 -5.42 14.76 12.25
N LEU A 142 -5.00 13.50 12.32
CA LEU A 142 -5.89 12.34 12.33
C LEU A 142 -6.75 12.30 13.59
N ALA A 143 -6.13 12.47 14.76
CA ALA A 143 -6.80 12.44 16.06
C ALA A 143 -7.83 13.56 16.17
N THR A 144 -7.47 14.80 15.82
CA THR A 144 -8.41 15.94 15.80
C THR A 144 -9.55 15.69 14.82
N SER A 145 -9.27 15.13 13.63
CA SER A 145 -10.31 14.83 12.64
C SER A 145 -11.29 13.75 13.10
N LEU A 146 -10.80 12.73 13.80
CA LEU A 146 -11.62 11.64 14.35
C LEU A 146 -12.63 12.15 15.39
N ILE A 147 -12.28 13.19 16.15
CA ILE A 147 -13.10 13.70 17.25
C ILE A 147 -13.96 14.88 16.82
N ASN A 148 -13.37 15.87 16.15
CA ASN A 148 -13.98 17.18 15.86
C ASN A 148 -13.92 17.57 14.37
N GLY A 149 -13.58 16.64 13.47
CA GLY A 149 -13.43 16.94 12.05
C GLY A 149 -14.16 15.97 11.12
N PRO A 150 -13.78 15.89 9.84
CA PRO A 150 -14.52 15.13 8.84
C PRO A 150 -14.66 13.64 9.13
N LEU A 151 -13.71 13.03 9.85
CA LEU A 151 -13.81 11.63 10.26
C LEU A 151 -14.84 11.42 11.38
N ALA A 152 -15.18 12.46 12.15
CA ALA A 152 -16.23 12.40 13.16
C ALA A 152 -17.63 12.18 12.54
N ASP A 153 -17.83 12.46 11.25
CA ASP A 153 -19.08 12.16 10.53
C ASP A 153 -19.08 10.77 9.86
N THR A 154 -18.13 9.92 10.25
CA THR A 154 -18.01 8.54 9.78
C THR A 154 -18.11 7.55 10.93
N ASP A 155 -18.15 6.26 10.56
CA ASP A 155 -18.16 5.15 11.51
C ASP A 155 -16.77 4.84 12.10
N ALA A 156 -15.73 5.54 11.66
CA ALA A 156 -14.42 5.42 12.30
C ALA A 156 -14.52 5.81 13.79
N PHE A 157 -14.00 4.96 14.67
CA PHE A 157 -14.25 5.09 16.11
C PHE A 157 -12.99 5.17 16.96
N CYS A 158 -11.86 4.73 16.43
CA CYS A 158 -10.61 4.62 17.16
C CYS A 158 -9.41 4.79 16.22
N ALA A 159 -8.38 5.50 16.67
CA ALA A 159 -7.09 5.54 16.01
C ALA A 159 -5.99 5.10 16.98
N LYS A 160 -4.95 4.44 16.46
CA LYS A 160 -3.73 4.13 17.22
C LYS A 160 -2.49 4.44 16.41
N VAL A 161 -1.41 4.80 17.08
CA VAL A 161 -0.10 5.05 16.45
C VAL A 161 1.00 4.40 17.26
N ALA A 162 1.95 3.79 16.56
CA ALA A 162 3.12 3.17 17.16
C ALA A 162 4.05 4.24 17.76
N THR A 163 4.56 3.98 18.95
CA THR A 163 5.61 4.77 19.60
C THR A 163 6.98 4.49 18.98
N THR A 164 7.93 5.41 19.12
CA THR A 164 9.29 5.26 18.57
C THR A 164 10.00 4.06 19.21
N PRO A 165 10.58 3.11 18.45
CA PRO A 165 11.38 2.04 19.02
C PRO A 165 12.69 2.58 19.60
N GLN A 166 13.20 1.93 20.64
CA GLN A 166 14.47 2.29 21.29
C GLN A 166 15.65 2.30 20.31
N GLU A 167 15.66 1.35 19.37
CA GLU A 167 16.62 1.28 18.26
C GLU A 167 15.88 1.52 16.93
N ALA A 168 15.67 2.78 16.58
CA ALA A 168 15.08 3.15 15.31
C ALA A 168 16.14 3.16 14.20
N ASN A 169 15.88 2.44 13.11
CA ASN A 169 16.65 2.57 11.89
C ASN A 169 16.35 3.92 11.20
N PRO A 170 17.28 4.48 10.39
CA PRO A 170 17.08 5.80 9.75
C PRO A 170 15.84 5.89 8.86
N ASN A 171 15.35 4.75 8.36
CA ASN A 171 14.18 4.64 7.51
C ASN A 171 12.93 4.15 8.27
N TYR A 172 12.94 4.24 9.61
CA TYR A 172 11.81 3.82 10.43
C TYR A 172 10.54 4.59 10.04
N GLN A 173 9.45 3.84 9.89
CA GLN A 173 8.13 4.38 9.70
C GLN A 173 7.22 3.93 10.84
N HIS A 174 6.52 4.90 11.44
CA HIS A 174 5.48 4.63 12.41
C HIS A 174 4.27 4.04 11.72
N VAL A 175 3.72 2.99 12.31
CA VAL A 175 2.41 2.45 11.92
C VAL A 175 1.32 3.30 12.55
N VAL A 176 0.39 3.77 11.73
CA VAL A 176 -0.83 4.45 12.17
C VAL A 176 -2.01 3.62 11.70
N CYS A 177 -2.93 3.32 12.60
CA CYS A 177 -4.16 2.60 12.28
C CYS A 177 -5.40 3.45 12.59
N LEU A 178 -6.40 3.37 11.71
CA LEU A 178 -7.74 3.91 11.93
C LEU A 178 -8.75 2.77 11.85
N TYR A 179 -9.51 2.55 12.91
CA TYR A 179 -10.44 1.44 13.05
C TYR A 179 -11.85 1.77 12.59
N LEU A 180 -12.47 0.79 11.95
CA LEU A 180 -13.86 0.80 11.51
C LEU A 180 -14.59 -0.43 12.06
N PRO A 181 -15.89 -0.30 12.40
CA PRO A 181 -16.66 -1.40 12.96
C PRO A 181 -16.94 -2.51 11.94
N ASN A 182 -17.00 -2.14 10.65
CA ASN A 182 -17.20 -3.08 9.56
C ASN A 182 -16.31 -2.69 8.37
N VAL A 183 -15.24 -3.44 8.13
CA VAL A 183 -14.34 -3.22 6.99
C VAL A 183 -14.81 -3.94 5.72
N TYR A 184 -15.87 -4.75 5.77
CA TYR A 184 -16.45 -5.40 4.61
C TYR A 184 -17.59 -4.58 3.97
N ASP A 185 -17.94 -3.43 4.56
CA ASP A 185 -18.75 -2.40 3.93
C ASP A 185 -17.85 -1.48 3.09
N LYS A 186 -17.88 -1.70 1.78
CA LYS A 186 -17.02 -0.97 0.83
C LYS A 186 -17.33 0.52 0.77
N ASP A 187 -18.60 0.91 0.94
CA ASP A 187 -19.00 2.31 0.81
C ASP A 187 -18.50 3.13 2.00
N THR A 188 -18.62 2.58 3.21
CA THR A 188 -18.07 3.18 4.43
C THR A 188 -16.54 3.27 4.37
N VAL A 189 -15.89 2.20 3.92
CA VAL A 189 -14.43 2.18 3.76
C VAL A 189 -13.96 3.20 2.71
N LEU A 190 -14.66 3.32 1.57
CA LEU A 190 -14.38 4.29 0.51
C LEU A 190 -14.59 5.73 1.00
N LYS A 191 -15.67 6.00 1.75
CA LYS A 191 -15.94 7.32 2.36
C LYS A 191 -14.78 7.75 3.26
N VAL A 192 -14.31 6.85 4.12
CA VAL A 192 -13.15 7.11 4.98
C VAL A 192 -11.87 7.29 4.16
N MET A 193 -11.64 6.47 3.13
CA MET A 193 -10.51 6.60 2.22
C MET A 193 -10.46 7.99 1.57
N HIS A 194 -11.59 8.48 1.06
CA HIS A 194 -11.68 9.80 0.43
C HIS A 194 -11.28 10.91 1.41
N ILE A 195 -11.78 10.87 2.66
CA ILE A 195 -11.42 11.84 3.69
C ILE A 195 -9.92 11.78 4.02
N LEU A 196 -9.35 10.59 4.20
CA LEU A 196 -7.92 10.42 4.50
C LEU A 196 -7.02 10.96 3.38
N LEU A 197 -7.45 10.86 2.12
CA LEU A 197 -6.70 11.39 1.00
C LEU A 197 -6.90 12.90 0.86
N ARG A 198 -8.14 13.37 0.81
CA ARG A 198 -8.49 14.75 0.46
C ARG A 198 -8.30 15.76 1.59
N ASN A 199 -8.48 15.34 2.83
CA ASN A 199 -8.41 16.23 4.00
C ASN A 199 -7.10 16.07 4.77
N HIS A 200 -6.34 15.01 4.52
CA HIS A 200 -5.12 14.70 5.26
C HIS A 200 -3.90 14.37 4.39
N GLY A 201 -4.08 14.09 3.09
CA GLY A 201 -2.97 13.80 2.17
C GLY A 201 -2.21 12.51 2.49
N PHE A 202 -2.85 11.54 3.15
CA PHE A 202 -2.18 10.37 3.69
C PHE A 202 -1.81 9.32 2.64
N ASN A 203 -0.72 8.60 2.91
CA ASN A 203 -0.33 7.41 2.16
C ASN A 203 -0.92 6.17 2.82
N LEU A 204 -1.96 5.62 2.20
CA LEU A 204 -2.66 4.44 2.67
C LEU A 204 -1.96 3.17 2.16
N SER A 205 -1.83 2.15 3.00
CA SER A 205 -1.28 0.84 2.61
C SER A 205 -2.39 -0.14 2.21
N GLY A 206 -3.50 -0.11 2.93
CA GLY A 206 -4.66 -0.95 2.69
C GLY A 206 -5.47 -1.19 3.96
N VAL A 207 -6.50 -2.02 3.85
CA VAL A 207 -7.40 -2.35 4.96
C VAL A 207 -7.12 -3.76 5.45
N LYS A 208 -6.88 -3.93 6.74
CA LYS A 208 -6.65 -5.22 7.39
C LYS A 208 -7.80 -5.53 8.35
N SER A 209 -8.36 -6.74 8.25
CA SER A 209 -9.35 -7.24 9.21
C SER A 209 -8.67 -7.54 10.55
N ASN A 210 -9.36 -7.30 11.66
CA ASN A 210 -8.85 -7.67 12.99
C ASN A 210 -8.68 -9.19 13.12
N MET A 211 -9.54 -9.97 12.46
CA MET A 211 -9.38 -11.42 12.36
C MET A 211 -8.04 -11.82 11.74
N TYR A 212 -7.58 -11.11 10.69
CA TYR A 212 -6.29 -11.38 10.06
C TYR A 212 -5.12 -11.06 11.00
N THR A 213 -5.26 -10.04 11.86
CA THR A 213 -4.25 -9.73 12.87
C THR A 213 -4.13 -10.86 13.89
N LEU A 214 -5.25 -11.34 14.43
CA LEU A 214 -5.26 -12.41 15.44
C LEU A 214 -4.83 -13.77 14.87
N LEU A 215 -5.10 -14.02 13.59
CA LEU A 215 -4.59 -15.20 12.88
C LEU A 215 -3.09 -15.10 12.53
N GLY A 216 -2.43 -13.97 12.81
CA GLY A 216 -1.02 -13.77 12.49
C GLY A 216 -0.73 -13.65 10.99
N ILE A 217 -1.72 -13.29 10.17
CA ILE A 217 -1.54 -13.14 8.72
C ILE A 217 -0.83 -11.80 8.47
N ASP A 218 0.45 -11.88 8.14
CA ASP A 218 1.29 -10.76 7.71
C ASP A 218 1.76 -10.92 6.24
N SER A 219 2.63 -10.04 5.76
CA SER A 219 3.13 -10.08 4.38
C SER A 219 4.08 -11.24 4.10
N LYS A 220 4.60 -11.90 5.14
CA LYS A 220 5.56 -13.01 5.08
C LYS A 220 4.94 -14.35 5.48
N HIS A 221 3.63 -14.37 5.75
CA HIS A 221 2.93 -15.55 6.23
C HIS A 221 3.04 -16.70 5.20
N PRO A 222 3.32 -17.94 5.63
CA PRO A 222 3.57 -19.08 4.73
C PRO A 222 2.42 -19.41 3.75
N SER A 223 1.17 -19.11 4.14
CA SER A 223 0.00 -19.24 3.26
C SER A 223 0.02 -18.28 2.07
N GLY A 224 0.84 -17.24 2.09
CA GLY A 224 0.89 -16.22 1.04
C GLY A 224 -0.42 -15.45 0.85
N ILE A 225 -1.41 -15.61 1.75
CA ILE A 225 -2.61 -14.78 1.76
C ILE A 225 -2.16 -13.35 2.02
N PRO A 226 -2.51 -12.36 1.17
CA PRO A 226 -2.11 -10.99 1.43
C PRO A 226 -2.73 -10.47 2.73
N SER A 227 -1.93 -9.74 3.50
CA SER A 227 -2.24 -9.26 4.85
C SER A 227 -3.40 -8.26 4.93
N THR A 228 -3.79 -7.65 3.82
CA THR A 228 -4.91 -6.70 3.70
C THR A 228 -6.06 -7.30 2.90
N ILE A 229 -7.29 -7.17 3.39
CA ILE A 229 -8.50 -7.61 2.69
C ILE A 229 -8.83 -6.71 1.50
N TRP A 230 -8.52 -5.41 1.61
CA TRP A 230 -8.66 -4.44 0.53
C TRP A 230 -7.36 -3.68 0.30
N LYS A 231 -7.02 -3.50 -0.97
CA LYS A 231 -5.96 -2.61 -1.44
C LYS A 231 -6.59 -1.31 -1.92
N ASN A 232 -5.80 -0.24 -1.96
CA ASN A 232 -6.28 1.06 -2.44
C ASN A 232 -6.86 0.99 -3.88
N LYS A 233 -6.25 0.17 -4.73
CA LYS A 233 -6.66 -0.05 -6.13
C LYS A 233 -8.02 -0.74 -6.27
N ASP A 234 -8.53 -1.36 -5.19
CA ASP A 234 -9.86 -1.99 -5.19
C ASP A 234 -10.98 -0.96 -5.08
N PHE A 235 -10.65 0.29 -4.73
CA PHE A 235 -11.62 1.38 -4.52
C PHE A 235 -11.51 2.48 -5.57
N MET A 236 -10.30 2.93 -5.88
CA MET A 236 -10.05 4.08 -6.76
C MET A 236 -8.79 3.88 -7.59
N ASN A 237 -8.73 4.52 -8.75
CA ASN A 237 -7.52 4.47 -9.56
C ASN A 237 -6.43 5.40 -8.98
N GLU A 238 -5.19 5.18 -9.39
CA GLU A 238 -4.03 5.89 -8.85
C GLU A 238 -4.05 7.40 -9.17
N LYS A 239 -4.62 7.78 -10.32
CA LYS A 239 -4.72 9.19 -10.73
C LYS A 239 -5.72 9.95 -9.87
N GLU A 240 -6.87 9.37 -9.57
CA GLU A 240 -7.88 9.93 -8.67
C GLU A 240 -7.31 10.08 -7.27
N MET A 241 -6.63 9.05 -6.76
CA MET A 241 -5.97 9.12 -5.45
C MET A 241 -4.92 10.23 -5.39
N GLN A 242 -4.11 10.38 -6.44
CA GLN A 242 -3.10 11.42 -6.50
C GLN A 242 -3.73 12.81 -6.59
N ALA A 243 -4.78 12.98 -7.40
CA ALA A 243 -5.50 14.25 -7.52
C ALA A 243 -6.11 14.71 -6.18
N LEU A 244 -6.66 13.79 -5.39
CA LEU A 244 -7.18 14.11 -4.05
C LEU A 244 -6.08 14.58 -3.10
N LYS A 245 -4.89 13.96 -3.14
CA LYS A 245 -3.73 14.38 -2.35
C LYS A 245 -3.18 15.73 -2.82
N ASP A 246 -3.06 15.92 -4.13
CA ASP A 246 -2.55 17.17 -4.70
C ASP A 246 -3.46 18.34 -4.33
N ALA A 247 -4.78 18.13 -4.36
CA ALA A 247 -5.74 19.14 -3.89
C ALA A 247 -5.52 19.50 -2.41
N PHE A 248 -5.24 18.52 -1.54
CA PHE A 248 -4.90 18.77 -0.14
C PHE A 248 -3.62 19.61 0.00
N TYR A 249 -2.54 19.24 -0.69
CA TYR A 249 -1.27 19.96 -0.59
C TYR A 249 -1.35 21.36 -1.19
N ALA A 250 -2.10 21.55 -2.28
CA ALA A 250 -2.35 22.88 -2.84
C ALA A 250 -3.11 23.80 -1.86
N GLU A 251 -4.10 23.28 -1.13
CA GLU A 251 -4.80 24.05 -0.10
C GLU A 251 -3.89 24.43 1.07
N LEU A 252 -2.98 23.54 1.47
CA LEU A 252 -1.98 23.86 2.49
C LEU A 252 -1.05 24.98 2.06
N GLU A 253 -0.60 24.99 0.81
CA GLU A 253 0.26 26.05 0.25
C GLU A 253 -0.48 27.40 0.16
N ASN A 254 -1.75 27.38 -0.25
CA ASN A 254 -2.59 28.57 -0.33
C ASN A 254 -2.87 29.16 1.06
N ASN A 255 -3.13 28.32 2.07
CA ASN A 255 -3.33 28.79 3.44
C ASN A 255 -2.05 29.35 4.06
N ALA A 256 -0.88 28.78 3.74
CA ALA A 256 0.41 29.30 4.18
C ALA A 256 0.74 30.67 3.55
N THR A 257 0.43 30.85 2.26
CA THR A 257 0.62 32.13 1.56
C THR A 257 -0.37 33.21 2.01
N ALA A 258 -1.63 32.86 2.28
CA ALA A 258 -2.62 33.79 2.85
C ALA A 258 -2.24 34.26 4.26
N THR A 259 -1.72 33.36 5.11
CA THR A 259 -1.25 33.71 6.46
C THR A 259 -0.05 34.66 6.41
N THR A 260 0.82 34.53 5.40
CA THR A 260 1.99 35.39 5.21
C THR A 260 1.62 36.78 4.66
N GLN A 261 0.53 36.89 3.90
CA GLN A 261 0.06 38.18 3.37
C GLN A 261 -0.72 39.01 4.41
N SER A 262 -1.32 38.37 5.41
CA SER A 262 -2.09 39.06 6.44
C SER A 262 -1.23 39.70 7.56
N SER A 263 0.07 39.44 7.60
CA SER A 263 1.01 40.04 8.57
C SER A 263 1.74 41.30 8.05
N SER A 264 1.32 41.89 6.93
CA SER A 264 2.02 43.02 6.28
C SER A 264 1.26 44.37 6.32
N GLN A 265 0.38 44.59 7.31
CA GLN A 265 -0.21 45.91 7.59
C GLN A 265 -0.08 46.29 9.07
N VAL A 266 1.14 46.56 9.55
CA VAL A 266 1.41 47.62 10.54
C VAL A 266 2.82 48.17 10.30
N ASP A 267 2.89 49.50 10.20
CA ASP A 267 4.04 50.42 10.26
C ASP A 267 5.10 50.49 9.15
N THR A 268 4.82 51.40 8.22
CA THR A 268 5.80 52.32 7.64
C THR A 268 6.44 53.21 8.71
N THR A 269 7.76 53.16 8.88
CA THR A 269 8.66 54.31 8.63
C THR A 269 10.16 53.95 8.75
N ASN A 270 10.85 54.20 7.63
CA ASN A 270 12.22 54.73 7.47
C ASN A 270 13.50 53.85 7.57
N LYS A 271 14.21 53.94 6.43
CA LYS A 271 15.67 53.97 6.16
C LYS A 271 16.45 52.65 5.90
N LYS A 272 16.69 52.43 4.60
CA LYS A 272 17.82 51.75 3.92
C LYS A 272 19.14 52.57 4.08
N PRO A 273 20.32 52.16 3.55
CA PRO A 273 20.70 50.87 2.92
C PRO A 273 22.13 50.34 3.28
N SER A 274 22.45 49.09 2.93
CA SER A 274 23.52 48.76 1.95
C SER A 274 23.85 47.25 1.90
N ASN A 275 24.09 46.77 0.67
CA ASN A 275 25.02 45.73 0.18
C ASN A 275 25.07 44.34 0.89
N SER A 276 25.20 43.19 0.22
CA SER A 276 25.73 42.85 -1.09
C SER A 276 25.27 41.45 -1.52
N ALA A 277 25.36 41.19 -2.82
CA ALA A 277 25.20 39.90 -3.47
C ALA A 277 26.03 38.75 -2.86
N ASN A 278 25.49 37.53 -2.87
CA ASN A 278 26.15 36.41 -3.55
C ASN A 278 25.21 35.22 -3.77
N GLN A 279 25.02 34.91 -5.05
CA GLN A 279 24.59 33.59 -5.51
C GLN A 279 25.76 32.61 -5.36
N SER A 280 25.50 31.39 -4.88
CA SER A 280 26.31 30.24 -5.30
C SER A 280 25.44 28.97 -5.37
N SER A 281 25.26 28.53 -6.60
CA SER A 281 24.83 27.20 -7.00
C SER A 281 25.92 26.18 -6.64
N MET A 282 25.55 25.06 -6.00
CA MET A 282 26.37 23.85 -6.04
C MET A 282 25.52 22.61 -6.26
N SER A 283 25.83 21.98 -7.39
CA SER A 283 25.38 20.68 -7.85
C SER A 283 25.82 19.55 -6.91
N LYS A 284 24.90 18.66 -6.54
CA LYS A 284 25.24 17.39 -5.87
C LYS A 284 25.16 16.23 -6.85
N LYS A 285 26.36 15.69 -7.15
CA LYS A 285 26.62 14.38 -7.76
C LYS A 285 25.85 13.28 -7.02
N LYS A 286 25.13 12.45 -7.79
CA LYS A 286 24.64 11.12 -7.37
C LYS A 286 25.82 10.27 -6.89
N LYS A 287 25.73 9.74 -5.67
CA LYS A 287 26.40 8.49 -5.28
C LYS A 287 25.33 7.41 -5.21
N LYS A 288 25.60 6.29 -5.89
CA LYS A 288 24.80 5.07 -5.86
C LYS A 288 24.90 4.47 -4.46
N ASP A 289 23.76 4.14 -3.87
CA ASP A 289 23.68 3.30 -2.68
C ASP A 289 23.12 1.92 -3.09
N ILE A 290 23.79 0.87 -2.61
CA ILE A 290 23.73 -0.52 -3.11
C ILE A 290 22.77 -1.38 -2.27
N PHE A 291 21.76 -0.76 -1.63
CA PHE A 291 20.77 -1.49 -0.84
C PHE A 291 19.39 -0.80 -0.83
N ALA A 292 18.91 -0.40 -2.01
CA ALA A 292 17.54 0.02 -2.21
C ALA A 292 16.69 -1.19 -2.66
N SER A 293 15.62 -1.41 -1.91
CA SER A 293 14.57 -2.40 -2.13
C SER A 293 13.90 -2.20 -3.50
N ASP A 294 14.22 -3.10 -4.42
CA ASP A 294 13.35 -3.82 -5.36
C ASP A 294 11.96 -3.23 -5.67
N ASP A 295 11.93 -2.15 -6.47
CA ASP A 295 10.75 -1.67 -7.23
C ASP A 295 11.16 -1.07 -8.61
N GLU A 296 12.39 -1.33 -9.09
CA GLU A 296 12.88 -0.85 -10.40
C GLU A 296 12.83 -1.91 -11.53
N GLU A 297 12.45 -3.16 -11.25
CA GLU A 297 12.39 -4.21 -12.30
C GLU A 297 11.24 -4.02 -13.30
N ASP A 298 10.12 -3.39 -12.90
CA ASP A 298 8.96 -3.21 -13.78
C ASP A 298 9.18 -2.11 -14.85
N ASP A 299 9.98 -1.09 -14.56
CA ASP A 299 10.27 -0.01 -15.51
C ASP A 299 11.29 -0.43 -16.59
N GLU A 300 12.27 -1.26 -16.24
CA GLU A 300 13.24 -1.77 -17.20
C GLU A 300 12.62 -2.84 -18.12
N GLU A 301 11.71 -3.68 -17.60
CA GLU A 301 10.97 -4.64 -18.41
C GLU A 301 9.94 -3.96 -19.33
N GLN A 302 9.27 -2.89 -18.88
CA GLN A 302 8.39 -2.08 -19.74
C GLN A 302 9.16 -1.36 -20.84
N ARG A 303 10.34 -0.80 -20.54
CA ARG A 303 11.21 -0.19 -21.56
C ARG A 303 11.74 -1.22 -22.55
N ARG A 304 12.16 -2.41 -22.09
CA ARG A 304 12.57 -3.51 -22.99
C ARG A 304 11.42 -4.00 -23.87
N ARG A 305 10.20 -4.10 -23.34
CA ARG A 305 9.00 -4.45 -24.12
C ARG A 305 8.64 -3.37 -25.14
N ALA A 306 8.77 -2.09 -24.79
CA ALA A 306 8.57 -0.98 -25.71
C ALA A 306 9.62 -0.96 -26.83
N ASP A 307 10.90 -1.17 -26.52
CA ASP A 307 11.99 -1.24 -27.51
C ASP A 307 11.86 -2.46 -28.44
N LEU A 308 11.48 -3.62 -27.90
CA LEU A 308 11.20 -4.81 -28.72
C LEU A 308 9.98 -4.60 -29.64
N ALA A 309 8.96 -3.89 -29.19
CA ALA A 309 7.81 -3.52 -30.02
C ALA A 309 8.19 -2.51 -31.12
N HIS A 310 9.06 -1.54 -30.81
CA HIS A 310 9.56 -0.56 -31.78
C HIS A 310 10.48 -1.21 -32.83
N ARG A 311 11.35 -2.15 -32.43
CA ARG A 311 12.18 -2.93 -33.35
C ARG A 311 11.37 -3.85 -34.26
N LYS A 312 10.32 -4.51 -33.75
CA LYS A 312 9.43 -5.34 -34.57
C LYS A 312 8.63 -4.52 -35.57
N LYS A 313 8.19 -3.32 -35.21
CA LYS A 313 7.56 -2.38 -36.17
C LYS A 313 8.53 -1.92 -37.25
N ALA A 314 9.80 -1.63 -36.91
CA ALA A 314 10.81 -1.20 -37.88
C ALA A 314 11.24 -2.30 -38.88
N ILE A 315 11.24 -3.57 -38.45
CA ILE A 315 11.54 -4.71 -39.33
C ILE A 315 10.36 -5.00 -40.27
N ALA A 316 9.12 -4.87 -39.81
CA ALA A 316 7.93 -5.05 -40.65
C ALA A 316 7.78 -3.97 -41.74
N THR A 317 8.31 -2.76 -41.53
CA THR A 317 8.33 -1.70 -42.55
C THR A 317 9.49 -1.81 -43.54
N SER A 318 10.59 -2.52 -43.23
CA SER A 318 11.69 -2.71 -44.20
C SER A 318 11.44 -3.88 -45.16
N THR A 319 10.74 -4.94 -44.73
CA THR A 319 10.41 -6.10 -45.60
C THR A 319 9.33 -5.78 -46.64
N LYS A 320 8.59 -4.66 -46.49
CA LYS A 320 7.62 -4.19 -47.50
C LYS A 320 8.23 -3.30 -48.59
N ARG A 321 9.54 -3.01 -48.55
CA ARG A 321 10.23 -2.14 -49.52
C ARG A 321 11.22 -2.86 -50.45
N THR A 322 11.38 -4.17 -50.34
CA THR A 322 12.28 -4.98 -51.19
C THR A 322 11.56 -5.97 -52.12
N ILE A 323 10.27 -5.76 -52.38
CA ILE A 323 9.53 -6.46 -53.45
C ILE A 323 8.95 -5.40 -54.40
N ALA A 324 9.83 -4.66 -55.07
CA ALA A 324 9.55 -3.90 -56.29
C ALA A 324 10.89 -3.42 -56.88
N LYS A 325 11.19 -3.82 -58.12
CA LYS A 325 12.46 -3.69 -58.89
C LYS A 325 13.47 -4.78 -58.50
N ASP A 326 13.87 -5.71 -59.37
CA ASP A 326 14.46 -5.46 -60.69
C ASP A 326 14.30 -6.70 -61.60
N GLU A 327 13.97 -6.45 -62.87
CA GLU A 327 14.14 -7.36 -64.00
C GLU A 327 15.47 -7.01 -64.69
N SER A 328 16.21 -8.04 -65.14
CA SER A 328 16.99 -8.15 -66.39
C SER A 328 18.42 -8.71 -66.24
N GLU A 329 18.62 -9.88 -66.87
CA GLU A 329 19.79 -10.29 -67.70
C GLU A 329 21.17 -10.49 -67.01
N ASP A 330 22.03 -11.48 -67.29
CA ASP A 330 22.06 -12.68 -68.16
C ASP A 330 23.36 -13.50 -67.83
N SER A 331 23.44 -14.73 -68.33
CA SER A 331 24.61 -15.62 -68.56
C SER A 331 25.05 -16.69 -67.54
N ASP A 332 24.69 -17.93 -67.90
CA ASP A 332 25.51 -19.15 -68.10
C ASP A 332 26.64 -19.55 -67.14
N HIS A 333 26.47 -20.69 -66.45
CA HIS A 333 27.19 -21.93 -66.82
C HIS A 333 26.62 -23.19 -66.12
N GLU A 334 26.58 -24.28 -66.88
CA GLU A 334 26.20 -25.65 -66.55
C GLU A 334 26.95 -26.28 -65.35
N GLN A 335 26.28 -27.16 -64.58
CA GLN A 335 26.57 -28.61 -64.59
C GLN A 335 25.79 -29.40 -63.50
N GLU A 336 25.21 -30.51 -63.97
CA GLU A 336 25.04 -31.85 -63.35
C GLU A 336 24.20 -32.10 -62.07
N LYS A 337 23.12 -32.86 -62.31
CA LYS A 337 22.39 -33.80 -61.42
C LYS A 337 23.33 -34.86 -60.81
N PRO A 338 23.05 -35.49 -59.63
CA PRO A 338 22.00 -36.53 -59.58
C PRO A 338 21.18 -36.72 -58.29
N LYS A 339 20.05 -37.38 -58.53
CA LYS A 339 19.02 -37.91 -57.62
C LYS A 339 19.57 -38.90 -56.58
N ARG A 340 18.95 -38.96 -55.39
CA ARG A 340 18.65 -40.21 -54.63
C ARG A 340 17.65 -39.89 -53.50
N LYS A 341 16.39 -40.27 -53.69
CA LYS A 341 15.69 -41.49 -53.19
C LYS A 341 15.30 -41.42 -51.71
N ALA A 342 13.99 -41.28 -51.53
CA ALA A 342 13.25 -41.60 -50.32
C ALA A 342 13.38 -43.10 -49.97
N ALA A 343 13.42 -43.38 -48.67
CA ALA A 343 13.08 -44.69 -48.12
C ALA A 343 12.11 -44.48 -46.95
N LYS A 344 10.96 -45.14 -47.05
CA LYS A 344 9.89 -45.20 -46.06
C LYS A 344 9.82 -46.66 -45.61
N ARG A 345 9.80 -46.87 -44.29
CA ARG A 345 9.23 -48.02 -43.54
C ARG A 345 9.58 -49.46 -43.94
N SER A 346 10.13 -50.20 -42.98
CA SER A 346 9.37 -51.25 -42.27
C SER A 346 9.78 -51.24 -40.80
#